data_AF-A0A6M0SAU3-F1
#
_entry.id   AF-A0A6M0SAU3-F1
#
_cell.length_a   1.000
_cell.length_b   1.000
_cell.length_c   1.000
_cell.angle_alpha   90.00
_cell.angle_beta   90.00
_cell.angle_gamma   90.00
#
_symmetry.space_group_name_H-M   'P 1'
#
loop_
_entity.id
_entity.type
_entity.pdbx_description
1 polymer ?
#
loop_
_entity_poly.entity_id
_entity_poly.type
_entity_poly.pdbx_seq_one_letter_code
_entity_poly.pdbx_strand_id
1 'polypeptide(L)'
;MSDDATNKEPPKGCVHIGHGVYINPSRVLAVMPIESAPVKRMQNGANHSDTLIDATYGRKTRCLMVLDASTDKSLICVASPMESETLAKRLNNAC
;
A
#
# COMPACT_ATOMS: atom_id res chain seq x y z
N MET A 1 30.20 -13.34 7.52
CA MET A 1 28.94 -13.05 8.22
C MET A 1 27.86 -13.19 7.17
N SER A 2 27.36 -14.41 7.04
CA SER A 2 26.32 -14.77 6.09
C SER A 2 25.01 -14.24 6.65
N ASP A 3 24.58 -13.08 6.17
CA ASP A 3 23.21 -12.63 6.39
C ASP A 3 22.32 -13.59 5.62
N ASP A 4 21.77 -14.50 6.40
CA ASP A 4 20.72 -15.45 6.10
C ASP A 4 19.54 -14.68 5.53
N ALA A 5 19.59 -14.41 4.21
CA ALA A 5 18.52 -13.80 3.43
C ALA A 5 17.34 -14.76 3.49
N THR A 6 16.57 -14.61 4.57
CA THR A 6 15.52 -15.49 4.98
C THR A 6 14.56 -15.64 3.82
N ASN A 7 14.53 -16.82 3.22
CA ASN A 7 13.43 -17.28 2.39
C ASN A 7 12.21 -17.46 3.31
N LYS A 8 11.69 -16.35 3.80
CA LYS A 8 10.55 -16.32 4.72
C LYS A 8 9.32 -16.45 3.85
N GLU A 9 8.58 -17.54 4.04
CA GLU A 9 7.30 -17.72 3.35
C GLU A 9 6.43 -16.46 3.53
N PRO A 10 5.72 -16.03 2.47
CA PRO A 10 4.90 -14.83 2.53
C PRO A 10 3.81 -14.98 3.62
N PRO A 11 3.43 -13.88 4.29
CA PRO A 11 2.36 -13.92 5.28
C PRO A 11 1.07 -14.48 4.67
N LYS A 12 0.48 -15.48 5.32
CA LYS A 12 -0.80 -16.06 4.88
C LYS A 12 -1.90 -14.99 4.88
N GLY A 13 -2.71 -14.97 3.83
CA GLY A 13 -3.84 -14.04 3.69
C GLY A 13 -3.45 -12.60 3.31
N CYS A 14 -2.19 -12.34 2.95
CA CYS A 14 -1.75 -11.04 2.49
C CYS A 14 -1.38 -11.04 1.00
N VAL A 15 -1.46 -9.85 0.37
CA VAL A 15 -1.09 -9.62 -1.03
C VAL A 15 0.20 -8.82 -1.12
N HIS A 16 1.14 -9.28 -1.93
CA HIS A 16 2.37 -8.54 -2.23
C HIS A 16 2.10 -7.30 -3.10
N ILE A 17 2.49 -6.12 -2.62
CA ILE A 17 2.26 -4.82 -3.30
C ILE A 17 3.55 -4.14 -3.78
N GLY A 18 4.65 -4.90 -3.82
CA GLY A 18 5.95 -4.44 -4.28
C GLY A 18 7.00 -4.44 -3.17
N HIS A 19 8.25 -4.71 -3.54
CA HIS A 19 9.43 -4.61 -2.66
C HIS A 19 9.34 -5.38 -1.34
N GLY A 20 8.67 -6.54 -1.34
CA GLY A 20 8.51 -7.36 -0.14
C GLY A 20 7.49 -6.81 0.85
N VAL A 21 6.68 -5.82 0.45
CA VAL A 21 5.55 -5.33 1.25
C VAL A 21 4.31 -6.15 0.95
N TYR A 22 3.61 -6.51 2.01
CA TYR A 22 2.38 -7.28 1.99
C TYR A 22 1.29 -6.52 2.73
N ILE A 23 0.07 -6.54 2.20
CA ILE A 23 -1.11 -5.93 2.85
C ILE A 23 -2.25 -6.94 2.96
N ASN A 24 -3.13 -6.73 3.92
CA ASN A 24 -4.38 -7.48 4.01
C ASN A 24 -5.35 -6.96 2.92
N PRO A 25 -5.72 -7.78 1.91
CA PRO A 25 -6.58 -7.34 0.81
C PRO A 25 -7.99 -6.98 1.26
N SER A 26 -8.52 -7.64 2.30
CA SER A 26 -9.88 -7.42 2.82
C SER A 26 -10.06 -6.04 3.48
N ARG A 27 -8.97 -5.32 3.73
CA ARG A 27 -8.96 -3.98 4.34
C ARG A 27 -8.77 -2.86 3.32
N VAL A 28 -8.53 -3.19 2.06
CA VAL A 28 -8.33 -2.18 1.02
C VAL A 28 -9.69 -1.65 0.59
N LEU A 29 -9.94 -0.37 0.86
CA LEU A 29 -11.17 0.33 0.49
C LEU A 29 -11.10 0.92 -0.92
N ALA A 30 -9.92 1.39 -1.33
CA ALA A 30 -9.70 1.99 -2.64
C ALA A 30 -8.25 1.85 -3.12
N VAL A 31 -8.09 1.83 -4.44
CA VAL A 31 -6.80 1.85 -5.15
C VAL A 31 -6.88 2.95 -6.20
N MET A 32 -6.01 3.96 -6.11
CA MET A 32 -6.11 5.16 -6.96
C MET A 32 -4.76 5.53 -7.58
N PRO A 33 -4.72 5.93 -8.87
CA PRO A 33 -3.51 6.46 -9.47
C PRO A 33 -3.13 7.81 -8.84
N ILE A 34 -1.83 8.04 -8.62
CA ILE A 34 -1.35 9.25 -7.92
C ILE A 34 -1.39 10.51 -8.79
N GLU A 35 -1.71 10.41 -10.07
CA GLU A 35 -1.51 11.51 -11.03
C GLU A 35 -2.44 12.71 -10.76
N SER A 36 -3.63 12.44 -10.23
CA SER A 36 -4.65 13.46 -9.99
C SER A 36 -4.32 14.38 -8.81
N ALA A 37 -4.61 15.67 -8.95
CA ALA A 37 -4.40 16.65 -7.88
C ALA A 37 -5.16 16.31 -6.58
N PRO A 38 -6.41 15.79 -6.60
CA PRO A 38 -7.09 15.35 -5.38
C PRO A 38 -6.37 14.21 -4.64
N VAL A 39 -5.85 13.21 -5.35
CA VAL A 39 -5.15 12.08 -4.72
C VAL A 39 -3.80 12.53 -4.15
N LYS A 40 -3.09 13.44 -4.81
CA LYS A 40 -1.88 14.08 -4.24
C LYS A 40 -2.18 14.86 -2.97
N ARG A 41 -3.30 15.61 -2.94
CA ARG A 41 -3.75 16.30 -1.71
C ARG A 41 -4.07 15.31 -0.60
N MET A 42 -4.66 14.17 -0.92
CA MET A 42 -4.93 13.11 0.04
C MET A 42 -3.65 12.50 0.61
N GLN A 43 -2.67 12.17 -0.24
CA GLN A 43 -1.35 11.69 0.21
C GLN A 43 -0.68 12.70 1.14
N ASN A 44 -0.69 13.98 0.75
CA ASN A 44 -0.14 15.04 1.57
C ASN A 44 -0.88 15.15 2.90
N GLY A 45 -2.22 15.11 2.90
CA GLY A 45 -3.02 15.12 4.12
C GLY A 45 -2.63 13.98 5.06
N ALA A 46 -2.55 12.75 4.53
CA ALA A 46 -2.13 11.57 5.30
C ALA A 46 -0.70 11.70 5.86
N ASN A 47 0.21 12.35 5.13
CA ASN A 47 1.57 12.61 5.59
C ASN A 47 1.60 13.61 6.76
N HIS A 48 0.71 14.61 6.78
CA HIS A 48 0.62 15.58 7.88
C HIS A 48 -0.11 15.02 9.10
N SER A 49 -0.94 13.98 8.93
CA SER A 49 -1.69 13.34 9.99
C SER A 49 -1.06 12.04 10.50
N ASP A 50 0.20 11.74 10.14
CA ASP A 50 0.89 10.49 10.49
C ASP A 50 0.13 9.21 10.11
N THR A 51 -0.72 9.28 9.08
CA THR A 51 -1.50 8.12 8.56
C THR A 51 -1.04 7.67 7.17
N LEU A 52 0.10 8.19 6.69
CA LEU A 52 0.74 7.74 5.46
C LEU A 52 1.78 6.66 5.77
N ILE A 53 1.59 5.48 5.17
CA ILE A 53 2.62 4.44 5.07
C ILE A 53 3.33 4.59 3.73
N ASP A 54 4.61 4.93 3.77
CA ASP A 54 5.44 4.99 2.57
C ASP A 54 6.00 3.59 2.24
N ALA A 55 5.37 2.91 1.28
CA ALA A 55 5.83 1.64 0.73
C ALA A 55 6.57 1.81 -0.62
N THR A 56 7.05 3.01 -0.93
CA THR A 56 7.71 3.31 -2.21
C THR A 56 9.17 2.88 -2.28
N TYR A 57 9.85 2.74 -1.14
CA TYR A 57 11.29 2.48 -1.05
C TYR A 57 12.11 3.51 -1.86
N GLY A 58 11.79 4.79 -1.73
CA GLY A 58 12.48 5.89 -2.41
C GLY A 58 12.20 6.00 -3.91
N ARG A 59 11.27 5.19 -4.44
CA ARG A 59 10.82 5.31 -5.84
C ARG A 59 9.68 6.31 -5.94
N LYS A 60 9.42 6.76 -7.17
CA LYS A 60 8.26 7.60 -7.47
C LYS A 60 6.98 6.87 -7.02
N THR A 61 6.17 7.51 -6.17
CA THR A 61 4.80 7.06 -5.92
C THR A 61 4.06 6.98 -7.25
N ARG A 62 3.34 5.88 -7.50
CA ARG A 62 2.49 5.70 -8.69
C ARG A 62 1.04 5.43 -8.31
N CYS A 63 0.82 4.84 -7.14
CA CYS A 63 -0.49 4.53 -6.62
C CYS A 63 -0.62 4.93 -5.15
N LEU A 64 -1.83 5.31 -4.75
CA LEU A 64 -2.25 5.46 -3.36
C LEU A 64 -3.35 4.43 -3.09
N MET A 65 -3.15 3.59 -2.08
CA MET A 65 -4.20 2.71 -1.55
C MET A 65 -4.78 3.32 -0.28
N VAL A 66 -6.08 3.17 -0.09
CA VAL A 66 -6.77 3.60 1.13
C VAL A 66 -7.25 2.36 1.87
N LEU A 67 -6.85 2.24 3.13
CA LEU A 67 -7.21 1.15 4.02
C LEU A 67 -7.96 1.71 5.22
N ASP A 68 -8.84 0.90 5.80
CA ASP A 68 -9.44 1.22 7.11
C ASP A 68 -8.46 0.94 8.26
N ALA A 69 -8.56 1.68 9.35
CA ALA A 69 -7.88 1.39 10.61
C ALA A 69 -8.77 0.51 11.51
N SER A 70 -8.18 -0.40 12.31
CA SER A 70 -8.97 -1.35 13.13
C SER A 70 -9.40 -0.76 14.47
N THR A 71 -8.71 0.28 14.91
CA THR A 71 -8.82 0.83 16.28
C THR A 71 -9.79 2.01 16.33
N ASP A 72 -9.99 2.72 15.22
CA ASP A 72 -10.89 3.87 15.10
C ASP A 72 -11.43 4.01 13.65
N LYS A 73 -12.18 5.08 13.37
CA LYS A 73 -12.69 5.37 12.02
C LYS A 73 -11.66 6.04 11.10
N SER A 74 -10.37 6.00 11.44
CA SER A 74 -9.35 6.66 10.64
C SER A 74 -9.02 5.88 9.37
N LEU A 75 -8.65 6.61 8.33
CA LEU A 75 -8.16 6.05 7.07
C LEU A 75 -6.63 6.05 7.07
N ILE A 76 -6.05 4.96 6.60
CA ILE A 76 -4.61 4.82 6.38
C ILE A 76 -4.37 4.87 4.88
N CYS A 77 -3.45 5.74 4.45
CA CYS A 77 -3.01 5.79 3.07
C CYS A 77 -1.70 5.02 2.91
N VAL A 78 -1.60 4.16 1.90
CA VAL A 78 -0.36 3.43 1.58
C VAL A 78 0.12 3.88 0.20
N ALA A 79 1.25 4.58 0.16
CA ALA A 79 1.89 4.98 -1.09
C ALA A 79 2.69 3.81 -1.69
N SER A 80 2.44 3.49 -2.96
CA SER A 80 3.11 2.39 -3.65
C SER A 80 3.80 2.87 -4.92
N PRO A 81 4.95 2.26 -5.31
CA PRO A 81 5.62 2.56 -6.56
C PRO A 81 5.04 1.75 -7.73
N MET A 82 4.08 0.87 -7.45
CA MET A 82 3.39 0.06 -8.45
C MET A 82 2.20 0.80 -9.06
N GLU A 83 1.87 0.47 -10.31
CA GLU A 83 0.68 0.99 -10.98
C GLU A 83 -0.60 0.50 -10.32
N SER A 84 -1.60 1.38 -10.25
CA SER A 84 -2.91 1.09 -9.64
C SER A 84 -3.57 -0.13 -10.29
N GLU A 85 -3.50 -0.27 -11.61
CA GLU A 85 -4.03 -1.42 -12.34
C GLU A 85 -3.36 -2.75 -11.95
N THR A 86 -2.05 -2.72 -11.68
CA THR A 86 -1.32 -3.92 -11.26
C THR A 86 -1.74 -4.34 -9.86
N LEU A 87 -1.90 -3.38 -8.96
CA LEU A 87 -2.36 -3.65 -7.60
C LEU A 87 -3.82 -4.11 -7.58
N ALA A 88 -4.69 -3.49 -8.38
CA ALA A 88 -6.08 -3.90 -8.53
C ALA A 88 -6.20 -5.36 -9.01
N LYS A 89 -5.41 -5.75 -10.02
CA LYS A 89 -5.34 -7.16 -10.47
C LYS A 89 -4.89 -8.11 -9.37
N ARG A 90 -3.89 -7.74 -8.58
CA ARG A 90 -3.40 -8.57 -7.46
C ARG A 90 -4.42 -8.71 -6.33
N LEU A 91 -5.13 -7.63 -6.02
CA LEU A 91 -6.18 -7.62 -5.01
C LEU A 91 -7.39 -8.44 -5.46
N ASN A 92 -7.81 -8.31 -6.73
CA ASN A 92 -8.91 -9.11 -7.29
C ASN A 92 -8.62 -10.61 -7.28
N ASN A 93 -7.36 -11.03 -7.42
CA ASN A 93 -7.00 -12.44 -7.37
C ASN A 93 -6.91 -13.00 -5.93
N ALA A 94 -6.95 -12.13 -4.92
CA ALA A 94 -6.79 -12.50 -3.52
C ALA A 94 -8.11 -12.50 -2.73
N CYS A 95 -9.16 -11.90 -3.30
CA CYS A 95 -10.51 -11.88 -2.76
C CYS A 95 -11.41 -12.88 -3.47
#